data_AF-A0A536SBX9-F1
#
_entry.id   AF-A0A536SBX9-F1
#
_cell.length_a   1.000
_cell.length_b   1.000
_cell.length_c   1.000
_cell.angle_alpha   90.00
_cell.angle_beta   90.00
_cell.angle_gamma   90.00
#
_symmetry.space_group_name_H-M   'P 1'
#
loop_
_entity.id
_entity.type
_entity.pdbx_description
1 polymer ?
#
loop_
_entity_poly.entity_id
_entity_poly.type
_entity_poly.pdbx_seq_one_letter_code
_entity_poly.pdbx_strand_id
1 'polypeptide(L)'
;MLDLHPAIAQIHVVRRDWKDSGTAARLVAEWRLLSMLRSRGYELVVHLSEHPRGAWLARSLGARYAVAPDFARKPRLWKKSFSHLVPLPPHARRHRVEVNLDALRRIGVQPREDERRLLLVPGEEA
;
A
#
# COMPACT_ATOMS: atom_id res chain seq x y z
N MET A 1 -14.56 0.59 8.99
CA MET A 1 -14.32 -0.86 8.88
C MET A 1 -13.74 -1.16 7.51
N LEU A 2 -12.53 -1.70 7.44
CA LEU A 2 -11.95 -2.28 6.22
C LEU A 2 -12.17 -3.80 6.18
N ASP A 3 -12.26 -4.39 7.36
CA ASP A 3 -12.49 -5.79 7.71
C ASP A 3 -13.71 -6.42 7.06
N LEU A 4 -14.74 -5.64 6.74
CA LEU A 4 -15.96 -6.15 6.10
C LEU A 4 -15.94 -6.09 4.57
N HIS A 5 -14.87 -5.56 3.98
CA HIS A 5 -14.81 -5.45 2.53
C HIS A 5 -14.54 -6.81 1.88
N PRO A 6 -15.40 -7.30 0.96
CA PRO A 6 -15.32 -8.67 0.45
C PRO A 6 -14.03 -8.97 -0.33
N ALA A 7 -13.42 -7.94 -0.93
CA ALA A 7 -12.14 -8.07 -1.64
C ALA A 7 -10.89 -8.11 -0.72
N ILE A 8 -11.05 -7.93 0.59
CA ILE A 8 -9.92 -7.94 1.54
C ILE A 8 -9.82 -9.30 2.19
N ALA A 9 -8.78 -10.05 1.86
CA ALA A 9 -8.54 -11.37 2.44
C ALA A 9 -7.88 -11.32 3.82
N GLN A 10 -6.97 -10.36 4.06
CA GLN A 10 -6.22 -10.24 5.31
C GLN A 10 -5.88 -8.78 5.58
N ILE A 11 -5.96 -8.39 6.87
CA ILE A 11 -5.56 -7.08 7.36
C ILE A 11 -4.39 -7.25 8.32
N HIS A 12 -3.29 -6.56 8.02
CA HIS A 12 -2.13 -6.49 8.91
C HIS A 12 -2.09 -5.13 9.59
N VAL A 13 -2.34 -5.10 10.89
CA VAL A 13 -2.27 -3.88 11.70
C VAL A 13 -0.84 -3.68 12.17
N VAL A 14 -0.29 -2.50 11.90
CA VAL A 14 1.03 -2.12 12.40
C VAL A 14 0.90 -0.90 13.31
N ARG A 15 1.14 -1.10 14.61
CA ARG A 15 1.06 -0.04 15.62
C ARG A 15 2.23 0.93 15.50
N ARG A 16 1.98 2.22 15.75
CA ARG A 16 2.98 3.30 15.70
C ARG A 16 3.55 3.63 17.09
N ASP A 17 2.81 3.25 18.12
CA ASP A 17 2.93 3.63 19.51
C ASP A 17 3.60 2.48 20.27
N TRP A 18 4.93 2.41 20.14
CA TRP A 18 5.78 1.45 20.85
C TRP A 18 6.98 2.16 21.45
N LYS A 19 6.70 2.96 22.48
CA LYS A 19 7.73 3.58 23.33
C LYS A 19 8.31 2.58 24.35
N ASP A 20 7.62 1.48 24.63
CA ASP A 20 7.93 0.56 25.75
C ASP A 20 8.34 -0.87 25.37
N SER A 21 8.32 -1.26 24.09
CA SER A 21 8.77 -2.60 23.67
C SER A 21 10.20 -2.56 23.17
N GLY A 22 11.11 -3.29 23.83
CA GLY A 22 12.52 -3.36 23.48
C GLY A 22 12.78 -3.61 21.99
N THR A 23 13.84 -3.00 21.46
CA THR A 23 14.20 -3.01 20.03
C THR A 23 14.24 -4.42 19.41
N ALA A 24 14.61 -5.44 20.19
CA ALA A 24 14.60 -6.84 19.76
C ALA A 24 13.18 -7.39 19.48
N ALA A 25 12.22 -7.11 20.36
CA ALA A 25 10.83 -7.55 20.18
C ALA A 25 10.20 -6.90 18.92
N ARG A 26 10.55 -5.64 18.65
CA ARG A 26 10.15 -4.94 17.43
C ARG A 26 10.71 -5.60 16.18
N LEU A 27 12.00 -5.91 16.16
CA LEU A 27 12.62 -6.59 15.02
C LEU A 27 11.95 -7.94 14.77
N VAL A 28 11.70 -8.74 15.81
CA VAL A 28 11.01 -10.03 15.67
C VAL A 28 9.61 -9.86 15.11
N ALA A 29 8.83 -8.87 15.58
CA ALA A 29 7.49 -8.60 15.05
C ALA A 29 7.52 -8.15 13.57
N GLU A 30 8.45 -7.26 13.21
CA GLU A 30 8.64 -6.83 11.81
C GLU A 30 9.09 -7.99 10.93
N TRP A 31 9.99 -8.85 11.40
CA TRP A 31 10.45 -10.06 10.69
C TRP A 31 9.32 -11.07 10.49
N ARG A 32 8.49 -11.30 11.51
CA ARG A 32 7.31 -12.15 11.40
C ARG A 32 6.33 -11.61 10.36
N LEU A 33 6.06 -10.30 10.39
CA LEU A 33 5.21 -9.65 9.39
C LEU A 33 5.77 -9.81 7.98
N LEU A 34 7.07 -9.53 7.79
CA LEU A 34 7.72 -9.69 6.50
C LEU A 34 7.64 -11.15 6.00
N SER A 35 7.88 -12.12 6.88
CA SER A 35 7.82 -13.54 6.53
C SER A 35 6.42 -13.95 6.09
N MET A 36 5.37 -13.50 6.80
CA MET A 36 3.98 -13.74 6.41
C MET A 36 3.62 -13.08 5.07
N LEU A 37 4.10 -11.86 4.84
CA LEU A 37 3.84 -11.18 3.57
C LEU A 37 4.57 -11.87 2.42
N ARG A 38 5.79 -12.36 2.65
CA ARG A 38 6.61 -13.04 1.64
C ARG A 38 6.05 -14.43 1.31
N SER A 39 5.55 -15.19 2.29
CA SER A 39 4.97 -16.53 2.05
C SER A 39 3.74 -16.50 1.16
N ARG A 40 3.04 -15.35 1.09
CA ARG A 40 1.85 -15.18 0.24
C ARG A 40 2.16 -14.92 -1.24
N GLY A 41 3.41 -14.64 -1.60
CA GLY A 41 3.83 -14.55 -3.00
C GLY A 41 3.15 -13.44 -3.79
N TYR A 42 3.05 -12.24 -3.23
CA TYR A 42 2.39 -11.12 -3.90
C TYR A 42 3.10 -10.71 -5.20
N GLU A 43 2.36 -10.69 -6.31
CA GLU A 43 2.87 -10.23 -7.60
C GLU A 43 2.80 -8.70 -7.79
N LEU A 44 1.93 -8.04 -7.02
CA LEU A 44 1.66 -6.60 -7.09
C LEU A 44 1.71 -5.97 -5.69
N VAL A 45 2.48 -4.89 -5.57
CA VAL A 45 2.48 -3.99 -4.41
C VAL A 45 1.98 -2.63 -4.84
N VAL A 46 0.86 -2.18 -4.27
CA VAL A 46 0.33 -0.83 -4.46
C VAL A 46 0.60 -0.02 -3.20
N HIS A 47 1.50 0.96 -3.30
CA HIS A 47 1.90 1.78 -2.17
C HIS A 47 1.33 3.19 -2.29
N LEU A 48 0.21 3.46 -1.59
CA LEU A 48 -0.52 4.73 -1.68
C LEU A 48 -0.12 5.78 -0.63
N SER A 49 0.89 5.47 0.20
CA SER A 49 1.33 6.33 1.30
C SER A 49 2.72 6.92 1.07
N GLU A 50 3.10 7.90 1.88
CA GLU A 50 4.48 8.41 1.89
C GLU A 50 5.43 7.62 2.80
N HIS A 51 4.96 6.55 3.44
CA HIS A 51 5.72 5.90 4.48
C HIS A 51 6.99 5.22 3.89
N PRO A 52 8.18 5.39 4.49
CA PRO A 52 9.43 4.79 3.97
C PRO A 52 9.37 3.26 3.91
N ARG A 53 8.44 2.65 4.68
CA ARG A 53 8.18 1.21 4.68
C ARG A 53 7.88 0.63 3.31
N GLY A 54 7.20 1.38 2.45
CA GLY A 54 6.84 0.91 1.11
C GLY A 54 8.05 0.48 0.28
N ALA A 55 9.17 1.21 0.40
CA ALA A 55 10.36 0.95 -0.40
C ALA A 55 11.01 -0.39 -0.05
N TRP A 56 11.21 -0.69 1.25
CA TRP A 56 11.82 -1.96 1.61
C TRP A 56 10.84 -3.13 1.44
N LEU A 57 9.54 -2.95 1.63
CA LEU A 57 8.54 -3.97 1.32
C LEU A 57 8.55 -4.32 -0.17
N ALA A 58 8.53 -3.32 -1.05
CA ALA A 58 8.61 -3.54 -2.50
C ALA A 58 9.84 -4.36 -2.90
N ARG A 59 11.00 -4.07 -2.27
CA ARG A 59 12.25 -4.81 -2.53
C ARG A 59 12.29 -6.20 -1.91
N SER A 60 11.70 -6.39 -0.73
CA SER A 60 11.83 -7.63 0.05
C SER A 60 10.80 -8.70 -0.33
N LEU A 61 9.62 -8.26 -0.79
CA LEU A 61 8.53 -9.16 -1.20
C LEU A 61 8.75 -9.77 -2.58
N GLY A 62 9.65 -9.22 -3.40
CA GLY A 62 9.93 -9.76 -4.74
C GLY A 62 8.77 -9.62 -5.72
N ALA A 63 7.87 -8.67 -5.49
CA ALA A 63 6.73 -8.44 -6.37
C ALA A 63 7.18 -8.02 -7.77
N ARG A 64 6.53 -8.56 -8.80
CA ARG A 64 6.78 -8.23 -10.21
C ARG A 64 6.50 -6.77 -10.49
N TYR A 65 5.43 -6.25 -9.90
CA TYR A 65 5.03 -4.86 -10.02
C TYR A 65 4.97 -4.20 -8.65
N ALA A 66 5.75 -3.14 -8.47
CA ALA A 66 5.62 -2.24 -7.33
C ALA A 66 5.28 -0.84 -7.84
N VAL A 67 4.14 -0.31 -7.41
CA VAL A 67 3.62 0.99 -7.87
C VAL A 67 3.50 1.94 -6.70
N ALA A 68 3.99 3.16 -6.87
CA ALA A 68 3.81 4.22 -5.88
C ALA A 68 3.62 5.59 -6.55
N PRO A 69 2.96 6.55 -5.88
CA PRO A 69 2.98 7.94 -6.31
C PRO A 69 4.40 8.52 -6.28
N ASP A 70 4.71 9.37 -7.27
CA ASP A 70 5.98 10.07 -7.37
C ASP A 70 6.01 11.29 -6.44
N PHE A 71 6.26 11.04 -5.16
CA PHE A 71 6.41 12.11 -4.18
C PHE A 71 7.70 12.89 -4.45
N ALA A 72 7.58 14.17 -4.78
CA ALA A 72 8.70 15.05 -5.11
C ALA A 72 9.79 15.09 -4.02
N ARG A 73 9.39 15.03 -2.74
CA ARG A 73 10.29 15.12 -1.57
C ARG A 73 11.00 13.82 -1.23
N LYS A 74 10.76 12.71 -1.96
CA LYS A 74 11.37 11.40 -1.63
C LYS A 74 12.73 11.21 -2.29
N PRO A 75 13.68 10.55 -1.60
CA PRO A 75 15.02 10.32 -2.12
C PRO A 75 14.99 9.38 -3.33
N ARG A 76 16.00 9.48 -4.21
CA ARG A 76 16.13 8.64 -5.41
C ARG A 76 16.15 7.14 -5.09
N LEU A 77 16.71 6.75 -3.95
CA LEU A 77 16.73 5.35 -3.50
C LEU A 77 15.33 4.80 -3.23
N TRP A 78 14.45 5.61 -2.65
CA TRP A 78 13.05 5.26 -2.43
C TRP A 78 12.36 5.08 -3.78
N LYS A 79 12.53 6.05 -4.70
CA LYS A 79 11.95 6.01 -6.05
C LYS A 79 12.37 4.77 -6.84
N LYS A 80 13.66 4.40 -6.77
CA LYS A 80 14.22 3.19 -7.41
C LYS A 80 13.71 1.87 -6.82
N SER A 81 13.01 1.90 -5.69
CA SER A 81 12.46 0.69 -5.07
C SER A 81 11.14 0.25 -5.71
N PHE A 82 10.53 1.09 -6.55
CA PHE A 82 9.27 0.82 -7.23
C PHE A 82 9.51 0.64 -8.73
N SER A 83 8.81 -0.31 -9.34
CA SER A 83 8.85 -0.55 -10.78
C SER A 83 8.17 0.58 -11.55
N HIS A 84 7.10 1.14 -11.00
CA HIS A 84 6.31 2.21 -11.61
C HIS A 84 6.06 3.35 -10.62
N LEU A 85 6.30 4.56 -11.09
CA LEU A 85 5.95 5.77 -10.38
C LEU A 85 4.82 6.51 -11.11
N VAL A 86 3.85 6.99 -10.33
CA VAL A 86 2.68 7.71 -10.84
C VAL A 86 2.83 9.19 -10.50
N PRO A 87 2.83 10.10 -11.49
CA PRO A 87 2.89 11.52 -11.20
C PRO A 87 1.67 11.92 -10.35
N LEU A 88 1.93 12.61 -9.24
CA LEU A 88 0.86 13.18 -8.42
C LEU A 88 0.31 14.42 -9.12
N PRO A 89 -1.02 14.58 -9.23
CA PRO A 89 -1.60 15.79 -9.79
C PRO A 89 -1.19 17.00 -8.92
N PRO A 90 -0.74 18.10 -9.53
CA PRO A 90 -0.22 19.28 -8.82
C PRO A 90 -1.32 20.05 -8.05
N HIS A 91 -2.59 19.76 -8.32
CA HIS A 91 -3.73 20.43 -7.71
C HIS A 91 -4.67 19.42 -7.05
N ALA A 92 -5.18 19.75 -5.87
CA ALA A 92 -6.14 18.96 -5.11
C ALA A 92 -7.55 18.85 -5.76
N ARG A 93 -7.67 19.18 -7.05
CA ARG A 93 -8.94 19.17 -7.80
C ARG A 93 -9.41 17.77 -8.17
N ARG A 94 -8.56 16.75 -8.01
CA ARG A 94 -8.90 15.37 -8.34
C ARG A 94 -9.25 14.58 -7.09
N HIS A 95 -10.35 13.84 -7.16
CA HIS A 95 -10.84 13.01 -6.06
C HIS A 95 -9.77 11.98 -5.63
N ARG A 96 -9.65 11.70 -4.32
CA ARG A 96 -8.62 10.79 -3.80
C ARG A 96 -8.74 9.36 -4.33
N VAL A 97 -9.95 8.90 -4.60
CA VAL A 97 -10.19 7.58 -5.23
C VAL A 97 -9.52 7.54 -6.60
N GLU A 98 -9.72 8.58 -7.42
CA GLU A 98 -9.14 8.65 -8.75
C GLU A 98 -7.60 8.65 -8.73
N VAL A 99 -7.02 9.38 -7.79
CA VAL A 99 -5.56 9.41 -7.57
C VAL A 99 -5.04 8.03 -7.16
N ASN A 100 -5.75 7.31 -6.31
CA ASN A 100 -5.36 5.96 -5.91
C ASN A 100 -5.47 4.98 -7.08
N LEU A 101 -6.52 5.10 -7.90
CA LEU A 101 -6.74 4.25 -9.07
C LEU A 101 -5.72 4.51 -10.19
N ASP A 102 -5.07 5.67 -10.24
CA ASP A 102 -3.98 5.91 -11.18
C ASP A 102 -2.81 4.94 -10.99
N ALA A 103 -2.61 4.39 -9.78
CA ALA A 103 -1.65 3.32 -9.56
C ALA A 103 -1.98 2.06 -10.38
N LEU A 104 -3.26 1.73 -10.53
CA LEU A 104 -3.73 0.62 -11.36
C LEU A 104 -3.64 0.99 -12.85
N ARG A 105 -4.03 2.22 -13.22
CA ARG A 105 -3.93 2.69 -14.61
C ARG A 105 -2.51 2.67 -15.14
N ARG A 106 -1.53 2.99 -14.30
CA ARG A 106 -0.12 3.03 -14.66
C ARG A 106 0.44 1.67 -15.09
N ILE A 107 -0.15 0.59 -14.58
CA ILE A 107 0.20 -0.80 -14.92
C ILE A 107 -0.77 -1.43 -15.93
N GLY A 108 -1.61 -0.63 -16.57
CA GLY A 108 -2.52 -1.06 -17.64
C GLY A 108 -3.89 -1.54 -17.18
N VAL A 109 -4.19 -1.51 -15.87
CA VAL A 109 -5.51 -1.86 -15.35
C VAL A 109 -6.38 -0.61 -15.35
N GLN A 110 -7.45 -0.61 -16.17
CA GLN A 110 -8.37 0.51 -16.31
C GLN A 110 -9.72 0.17 -15.65
N PRO A 111 -9.98 0.66 -14.42
CA PRO A 111 -11.25 0.42 -13.75
C PRO A 111 -12.40 1.07 -14.53
N ARG A 112 -13.47 0.31 -14.75
CA ARG A 112 -14.71 0.78 -15.36
C ARG A 112 -15.46 1.70 -14.41
N GLU A 113 -16.43 2.44 -14.93
CA GLU A 113 -17.15 3.45 -14.14
C GLU A 113 -17.85 2.89 -12.89
N ASP A 114 -18.43 1.71 -13.01
CA ASP A 114 -19.08 0.95 -11.95
C ASP A 114 -18.08 0.42 -10.90
N GLU A 115 -16.85 0.12 -11.29
CA GLU A 115 -15.78 -0.38 -10.41
C GLU A 115 -15.10 0.71 -9.57
N ARG A 116 -15.38 2.00 -9.85
CA ARG A 116 -14.82 3.16 -9.13
C ARG A 116 -15.63 3.57 -7.91
N ARG A 117 -16.77 2.90 -7.66
CA ARG A 117 -17.68 3.25 -6.56
C ARG A 117 -17.05 2.88 -5.22
N LEU A 118 -17.24 3.76 -4.23
CA LEU A 118 -16.88 3.46 -2.85
C LEU A 118 -17.91 2.49 -2.27
N LEU A 119 -17.44 1.34 -1.78
CA LEU A 119 -18.26 0.38 -1.05
C LEU A 119 -17.98 0.52 0.44
N LEU A 120 -19.02 0.85 1.20
CA LEU A 120 -19.04 0.75 2.65
C LEU A 120 -19.93 -0.43 3.02
N VAL A 121 -19.34 -1.46 3.63
CA VAL A 121 -20.10 -2.59 4.18
C VAL A 121 -20.27 -2.31 5.68
N PRO A 122 -21.49 -1.97 6.16
CA PRO A 122 -21.74 -1.79 7.58
C PRO A 122 -21.64 -3.12 8.32
N GLY A 123 -21.21 -3.07 9.58
CA GLY A 123 -21.20 -4.24 10.47
C GLY A 123 -22.58 -4.50 11.07
N GLU A 124 -22.75 -5.65 11.72
CA GLU A 124 -24.01 -6.00 12.40
C GLU A 124 -24.38 -5.04 13.54
N GLU A 125 -23.40 -4.30 14.07
CA GLU A 125 -23.58 -3.31 15.15
C GLU A 125 -23.78 -1.86 14.65
N ALA A 126 -23.94 -1.65 13.34
CA ALA A 126 -24.00 -0.32 12.72
C ALA A 126 -25.42 0.27 12.62
#